data_AF-A0A964QHU3-F1
#
_entry.id   AF-A0A964QHU3-F1
#
_cell.length_a   1.000
_cell.length_b   1.000
_cell.length_c   1.000
_cell.angle_alpha   90.00
_cell.angle_beta   90.00
_cell.angle_gamma   90.00
#
_symmetry.space_group_name_H-M   'P 1'
#
loop_
_entity.id
_entity.type
_entity.pdbx_description
1 polymer ?
#
loop_
_entity_poly.entity_id
_entity_poly.type
_entity_poly.pdbx_seq_one_letter_code
_entity_poly.pdbx_strand_id
1 'polypeptide(L)'
;MTTIATRRRGLILAGLLSLLPATAPAQVYLSEILADPPNDLAGDTNGDGIRDTYADEFVELFNAGTDTLSLAGWRLSDDDTTPAHSSFFPVWARLEPGGYLVLFGGGAPTGFTVPVFTDDGRIGDGLSNSGDTVFLIDAHGDTADVVHGHDWPADRSAARSAAGLFVAHGNPPGQGEAFSPGQANLSAVPPPASPPDPPAPPHQPGRSHYTTILIEEILADPPADLAGDANGDGTRDTYADEFVELFNAGTDTLSIAGWKLGDNDVATSAFFQFPAGTSRAPGGHLILFGGGAPTGFSVPVFADDGRIGDGLSNSGDTVLLFDAAGDTADVVVGHDWPAHQSLVRFPEGSGDFVPHDTPPGIDEPYSPGRARARAPAPLSNPAAPPLLSPPAHLPPVQLSLTEILADPPGDVNGDERADRNEDEFVELFNPGPDLDLSGWRLSDDDTAPERQFHFPAGTLLQSGQYLVLFGGGNPRPLPGCLLPTTAP
;
A
#
# COMPACT_ATOMS: atom_id res chain seq x y z
N MET A 1 67.92 48.75 32.07
CA MET A 1 66.99 48.77 30.93
C MET A 1 67.57 47.79 29.93
N THR A 2 67.01 46.62 29.66
CA THR A 2 65.68 46.40 29.07
C THR A 2 65.29 44.93 29.29
N THR A 3 64.04 44.70 29.68
CA THR A 3 63.44 43.39 29.96
C THR A 3 63.32 42.56 28.68
N ILE A 4 63.91 41.36 28.65
CA ILE A 4 63.74 40.38 27.57
C ILE A 4 62.53 39.50 27.90
N ALA A 5 61.43 39.71 27.18
CA ALA A 5 60.21 38.93 27.28
C ALA A 5 60.31 37.62 26.47
N THR A 6 60.08 36.50 27.14
CA THR A 6 60.02 35.15 26.57
C THR A 6 58.74 34.99 25.74
N ARG A 7 58.86 34.87 24.40
CA ARG A 7 57.72 34.50 23.53
C ARG A 7 57.42 33.01 23.69
N ARG A 8 56.25 32.68 24.25
CA ARG A 8 55.63 31.36 24.14
C ARG A 8 55.14 31.16 22.69
N ARG A 9 55.62 30.11 22.03
CA ARG A 9 55.07 29.63 20.75
C ARG A 9 53.79 28.85 21.05
N GLY A 10 52.65 29.42 20.66
CA GLY A 10 51.37 28.70 20.65
C GLY A 10 51.32 27.76 19.45
N LEU A 11 51.08 26.47 19.73
CA LEU A 11 50.63 25.50 18.73
C LEU A 11 49.21 25.91 18.30
N ILE A 12 49.04 26.23 17.02
CA ILE A 12 47.70 26.34 16.42
C ILE A 12 47.29 24.91 16.05
N LEU A 13 46.40 24.34 16.87
CA LEU A 13 45.71 23.10 16.56
C LEU A 13 44.61 23.45 15.54
N ALA A 14 44.84 23.14 14.27
CA ALA A 14 43.80 23.21 13.25
C ALA A 14 42.78 22.09 13.55
N GLY A 15 41.68 22.46 14.19
CA GLY A 15 40.53 21.58 14.37
C GLY A 15 39.96 21.22 13.00
N LEU A 16 40.00 19.94 12.66
CA LEU A 16 39.19 19.39 11.59
C LEU A 16 37.74 19.60 12.02
N LEU A 17 37.07 20.60 11.42
CA LEU A 17 35.63 20.74 11.55
C LEU A 17 35.02 19.57 10.77
N SER A 18 34.67 18.50 11.48
CA SER A 18 33.83 17.45 10.92
C SER A 18 32.49 18.09 10.56
N LEU A 19 32.29 18.41 9.28
CA LEU A 19 30.94 18.57 8.76
C LEU A 19 30.27 17.22 8.92
N LEU A 20 29.45 17.10 9.96
CA LEU A 20 28.39 16.11 9.96
C LEU A 20 27.56 16.36 8.69
N PRO A 21 27.27 15.34 7.87
CA PRO A 21 26.31 15.54 6.80
C PRO A 21 25.01 16.02 7.43
N ALA A 22 24.49 17.15 6.95
CA ALA A 22 23.11 17.51 7.24
C ALA A 22 22.24 16.34 6.78
N THR A 23 21.50 15.73 7.71
CA THR A 23 20.47 14.76 7.38
C THR A 23 19.54 15.39 6.36
N ALA A 24 19.37 14.74 5.22
CA ALA A 24 18.32 15.13 4.27
C ALA A 24 16.98 15.11 5.02
N PRO A 25 16.06 16.05 4.76
CA PRO A 25 14.73 15.99 5.37
C PRO A 25 14.07 14.66 5.02
N ALA A 26 13.35 14.07 5.98
CA ALA A 26 12.57 12.85 5.75
C ALA A 26 11.60 13.10 4.58
N GLN A 27 11.54 12.14 3.65
CA GLN A 27 10.67 12.23 2.46
C GLN A 27 9.18 12.26 2.85
N VAL A 28 8.82 11.62 3.95
CA VAL A 28 7.46 11.61 4.50
C VAL A 28 7.50 11.90 5.99
N TYR A 29 6.47 12.57 6.50
CA TYR A 29 6.31 12.84 7.93
C TYR A 29 4.83 12.92 8.33
N LEU A 30 4.59 12.79 9.63
CA LEU A 30 3.30 13.02 10.27
C LEU A 30 2.98 14.52 10.21
N SER A 31 1.89 14.90 9.55
CA SER A 31 1.52 16.30 9.31
C SER A 31 0.41 16.81 10.22
N GLU A 32 -0.54 15.97 10.62
CA GLU A 32 -1.67 16.34 11.46
C GLU A 32 -2.16 15.11 12.25
N ILE A 33 -2.52 15.29 13.53
CA ILE A 33 -3.02 14.21 14.40
C ILE A 33 -4.21 14.74 15.20
N LEU A 34 -5.34 14.04 15.16
CA LEU A 34 -6.49 14.27 16.01
C LEU A 34 -6.70 13.08 16.94
N ALA A 35 -6.41 13.27 18.22
CA ALA A 35 -6.60 12.27 19.27
C ALA A 35 -7.85 12.51 20.13
N ASP A 36 -8.48 13.70 20.05
CA ASP A 36 -9.67 14.03 20.84
C ASP A 36 -10.71 14.73 19.96
N PRO A 37 -11.49 13.98 19.15
CA PRO A 37 -12.53 14.55 18.31
C PRO A 37 -13.64 15.22 19.13
N PRO A 38 -14.19 16.37 18.68
CA PRO A 38 -15.30 17.04 19.36
C PRO A 38 -16.44 16.11 19.78
N ASN A 39 -17.05 16.38 20.93
CA ASN A 39 -18.10 15.52 21.51
C ASN A 39 -19.50 15.68 20.88
N ASP A 40 -19.63 16.47 19.82
CA ASP A 40 -20.86 16.65 19.04
C ASP A 40 -20.63 16.28 17.57
N LEU A 41 -21.61 16.53 16.69
CA LEU A 41 -21.49 16.17 15.27
C LEU A 41 -20.35 16.91 14.55
N ALA A 42 -19.75 17.94 15.15
CA ALA A 42 -18.53 18.53 14.61
C ALA A 42 -17.30 17.63 14.83
N GLY A 43 -17.41 16.54 15.60
CA GLY A 43 -16.38 15.53 15.75
C GLY A 43 -16.56 14.30 14.88
N ASP A 44 -17.57 14.28 14.01
CA ASP A 44 -17.64 13.37 12.86
C ASP A 44 -16.63 13.86 11.82
N THR A 45 -15.36 13.49 12.03
CA THR A 45 -14.24 14.03 11.24
C THR A 45 -13.97 13.18 10.00
N ASN A 46 -14.44 11.93 10.00
CA ASN A 46 -14.44 11.09 8.81
C ASN A 46 -15.63 11.40 7.87
N GLY A 47 -16.63 12.15 8.33
CA GLY A 47 -17.75 12.62 7.51
C GLY A 47 -18.75 11.53 7.12
N ASP A 48 -18.81 10.43 7.86
CA ASP A 48 -19.72 9.32 7.58
C ASP A 48 -21.14 9.53 8.14
N GLY A 49 -21.36 10.63 8.88
CA GLY A 49 -22.63 11.01 9.48
C GLY A 49 -22.80 10.49 10.91
N ILE A 50 -21.82 9.76 11.46
CA ILE A 50 -21.84 9.16 12.78
C ILE A 50 -20.60 9.63 13.56
N ARG A 51 -20.82 10.46 14.57
CA ARG A 51 -19.74 10.76 15.52
C ARG A 51 -19.48 9.58 16.45
N ASP A 52 -18.28 9.04 16.37
CA ASP A 52 -17.65 8.08 17.27
C ASP A 52 -16.48 8.74 18.02
N THR A 53 -16.00 8.14 19.11
CA THR A 53 -14.84 8.70 19.84
C THR A 53 -13.53 8.31 19.19
N TYR A 54 -13.44 7.09 18.68
CA TYR A 54 -12.20 6.51 18.20
C TYR A 54 -12.18 6.39 16.68
N ALA A 55 -13.32 6.08 16.05
CA ALA A 55 -13.36 5.99 14.59
C ALA A 55 -13.08 7.33 13.90
N ASP A 56 -13.38 8.43 14.60
CA ASP A 56 -13.13 9.81 14.17
C ASP A 56 -11.77 10.38 14.60
N GLU A 57 -10.93 9.59 15.29
CA GLU A 57 -9.52 9.94 15.44
C GLU A 57 -8.81 9.79 14.10
N PHE A 58 -7.80 10.62 13.84
CA PHE A 58 -7.01 10.49 12.61
C PHE A 58 -5.53 10.81 12.78
N VAL A 59 -4.73 10.20 11.90
CA VAL A 59 -3.33 10.53 11.65
C VAL A 59 -3.16 10.84 10.17
N GLU A 60 -2.53 11.98 9.87
CA GLU A 60 -2.24 12.43 8.52
C GLU A 60 -0.75 12.37 8.22
N LEU A 61 -0.42 11.91 7.02
CA LEU A 61 0.93 11.87 6.46
C LEU A 61 1.06 12.87 5.31
N PHE A 62 2.24 13.44 5.18
CA PHE A 62 2.61 14.29 4.05
C PHE A 62 3.93 13.86 3.43
N ASN A 63 3.97 13.71 2.11
CA ASN A 63 5.20 13.47 1.35
C ASN A 63 5.83 14.80 0.93
N ALA A 64 6.91 15.19 1.60
CA ALA A 64 7.69 16.38 1.29
C ALA A 64 8.77 16.16 0.22
N GLY A 65 8.94 14.91 -0.23
CA GLY A 65 9.85 14.58 -1.31
C GLY A 65 9.32 14.97 -2.69
N THR A 66 10.16 14.72 -3.69
CA THR A 66 9.84 14.99 -5.10
C THR A 66 9.33 13.77 -5.84
N ASP A 67 9.38 12.60 -5.21
CA ASP A 67 9.03 11.31 -5.80
C ASP A 67 7.85 10.67 -5.04
N THR A 68 6.97 9.99 -5.77
CA THR A 68 5.88 9.20 -5.20
C THR A 68 6.45 8.14 -4.25
N LEU A 69 5.97 8.12 -3.02
CA LEU A 69 6.38 7.16 -2.01
C LEU A 69 5.42 5.97 -2.01
N SER A 70 5.96 4.75 -2.05
CA SER A 70 5.18 3.55 -1.71
C SER A 70 5.17 3.37 -0.20
N LEU A 71 3.98 3.16 0.36
CA LEU A 71 3.77 2.87 1.78
C LEU A 71 3.59 1.37 2.03
N ALA A 72 3.85 0.51 1.04
CA ALA A 72 3.78 -0.94 1.21
C ALA A 72 4.63 -1.39 2.41
N GLY A 73 4.00 -2.03 3.39
CA GLY A 73 4.66 -2.53 4.61
C GLY A 73 5.01 -1.47 5.65
N TRP A 74 4.72 -0.19 5.39
CA TRP A 74 4.79 0.87 6.40
C TRP A 74 3.66 0.69 7.42
N ARG A 75 3.86 1.20 8.63
CA ARG A 75 2.85 1.13 9.68
C ARG A 75 2.86 2.33 10.62
N LEU A 76 1.71 2.59 11.23
CA LEU A 76 1.54 3.50 12.36
C LEU A 76 1.44 2.68 13.65
N SER A 77 1.98 3.21 14.76
CA SER A 77 1.98 2.56 16.08
C SER A 77 1.87 3.61 17.18
N ASP A 78 1.14 3.30 18.25
CA ASP A 78 0.84 4.17 19.40
C ASP A 78 1.48 3.64 20.70
N ASP A 79 2.58 4.26 21.17
CA ASP A 79 3.37 3.93 22.39
C ASP A 79 3.95 2.49 22.48
N ASP A 80 3.26 1.47 21.98
CA ASP A 80 3.68 0.09 21.94
C ASP A 80 4.32 -0.26 20.57
N THR A 81 5.64 -0.37 20.57
CA THR A 81 6.43 -0.76 19.38
C THR A 81 6.18 -2.21 18.91
N THR A 82 5.29 -2.96 19.54
CA THR A 82 4.93 -4.30 19.08
C THR A 82 4.07 -4.23 17.80
N PRO A 83 4.42 -4.96 16.73
CA PRO A 83 3.67 -4.93 15.47
C PRO A 83 2.19 -5.36 15.57
N ALA A 84 1.79 -6.01 16.66
CA ALA A 84 0.43 -6.53 16.85
C ALA A 84 -0.62 -5.41 17.05
N HIS A 85 -0.18 -4.21 17.43
CA HIS A 85 -1.05 -3.03 17.63
C HIS A 85 -0.73 -1.92 16.62
N SER A 86 -0.19 -2.28 15.45
CA SER A 86 0.18 -1.30 14.43
C SER A 86 -0.80 -1.32 13.25
N SER A 87 -1.25 -0.15 12.80
CA SER A 87 -2.03 0.01 11.57
C SER A 87 -1.11 -0.11 10.36
N PHE A 88 -1.26 -1.16 9.55
CA PHE A 88 -0.45 -1.36 8.34
C PHE A 88 -1.08 -0.67 7.13
N PHE A 89 -0.27 0.03 6.35
CA PHE A 89 -0.71 0.49 5.03
C PHE A 89 -0.72 -0.67 4.03
N PRO A 90 -1.74 -0.76 3.16
CA PRO A 90 -1.81 -1.84 2.18
C PRO A 90 -0.69 -1.71 1.15
N VAL A 91 -0.33 -2.83 0.51
CA VAL A 91 0.80 -2.92 -0.45
C VAL A 91 0.69 -1.98 -1.66
N TRP A 92 -0.51 -1.51 -1.96
CA TRP A 92 -0.80 -0.57 -3.04
C TRP A 92 -0.86 0.89 -2.58
N ALA A 93 -0.75 1.17 -1.28
CA ALA A 93 -0.77 2.53 -0.76
C ALA A 93 0.42 3.34 -1.31
N ARG A 94 0.09 4.49 -1.89
CA ARG A 94 1.06 5.42 -2.49
C ARG A 94 0.75 6.82 -2.04
N LEU A 95 1.80 7.61 -1.85
CA LEU A 95 1.71 9.00 -1.46
C LEU A 95 2.48 9.86 -2.47
N GLU A 96 1.75 10.63 -3.26
CA GLU A 96 2.31 11.48 -4.31
C GLU A 96 3.19 12.60 -3.74
N PRO A 97 4.15 13.15 -4.52
CA PRO A 97 4.94 14.31 -4.11
C PRO A 97 4.05 15.50 -3.72
N GLY A 98 4.22 16.02 -2.51
CA GLY A 98 3.38 17.08 -1.95
C GLY A 98 1.94 16.64 -1.64
N GLY A 99 1.65 15.34 -1.72
CA GLY A 99 0.36 14.75 -1.39
C GLY A 99 0.20 14.48 0.11
N TYR A 100 -1.07 14.35 0.50
CA TYR A 100 -1.49 13.98 1.85
C TYR A 100 -2.20 12.63 1.82
N LEU A 101 -2.21 11.93 2.95
CA LEU A 101 -2.98 10.71 3.18
C LEU A 101 -3.46 10.72 4.62
N VAL A 102 -4.72 10.31 4.83
CA VAL A 102 -5.35 10.26 6.15
C VAL A 102 -5.65 8.82 6.53
N LEU A 103 -5.25 8.40 7.72
CA LEU A 103 -5.74 7.19 8.37
C LEU A 103 -6.71 7.61 9.48
N PHE A 104 -7.96 7.17 9.40
CA PHE A 104 -8.94 7.27 10.48
C PHE A 104 -8.91 6.01 11.34
N GLY A 105 -9.34 6.13 12.60
CA GLY A 105 -9.53 4.96 13.46
C GLY A 105 -10.53 3.96 12.89
N GLY A 106 -11.53 4.40 12.13
CA GLY A 106 -12.54 3.51 11.55
C GLY A 106 -13.63 4.25 10.76
N GLY A 107 -14.77 3.58 10.63
CA GLY A 107 -15.98 4.16 10.01
C GLY A 107 -15.99 4.05 8.48
N ALA A 108 -16.81 4.87 7.82
CA ALA A 108 -16.92 4.90 6.37
C ALA A 108 -16.63 6.30 5.80
N PRO A 109 -15.36 6.75 5.80
CA PRO A 109 -15.02 8.14 5.53
C PRO A 109 -15.56 8.64 4.18
N THR A 110 -16.11 9.84 4.15
CA THR A 110 -16.62 10.47 2.92
C THR A 110 -16.17 11.92 2.77
N GLY A 111 -16.12 12.42 1.53
CA GLY A 111 -15.82 13.84 1.25
C GLY A 111 -14.33 14.18 1.12
N PHE A 112 -13.45 13.20 1.02
CA PHE A 112 -12.01 13.40 0.82
C PHE A 112 -11.59 13.31 -0.65
N THR A 113 -10.55 14.08 -1.00
CA THR A 113 -9.92 14.07 -2.33
C THR A 113 -8.50 13.48 -2.31
N VAL A 114 -8.07 13.04 -1.13
CA VAL A 114 -6.80 12.37 -0.89
C VAL A 114 -7.04 10.90 -0.58
N PRO A 115 -6.02 10.03 -0.66
CA PRO A 115 -6.13 8.66 -0.15
C PRO A 115 -6.54 8.67 1.33
N VAL A 116 -7.58 7.90 1.64
CA VAL A 116 -8.08 7.70 3.00
C VAL A 116 -8.10 6.22 3.32
N PHE A 117 -7.67 5.90 4.54
CA PHE A 117 -7.67 4.56 5.09
C PHE A 117 -8.40 4.58 6.44
N THR A 118 -8.84 3.41 6.85
CA THR A 118 -9.47 3.18 8.15
C THR A 118 -8.78 2.02 8.84
N ASP A 119 -8.68 2.09 10.16
CA ASP A 119 -8.28 0.98 11.00
C ASP A 119 -9.51 0.20 11.53
N ASP A 120 -9.31 -0.72 12.48
CA ASP A 120 -10.33 -1.63 13.03
C ASP A 120 -11.32 -0.99 14.03
N GLY A 121 -11.43 0.34 14.00
CA GLY A 121 -12.24 1.14 14.92
C GLY A 121 -11.40 2.05 15.83
N ARG A 122 -10.08 1.84 15.90
CA ARG A 122 -9.10 2.70 16.59
C ARG A 122 -7.78 2.69 15.84
N ILE A 123 -7.01 3.78 15.92
CA ILE A 123 -5.62 3.76 15.45
C ILE A 123 -4.78 3.10 16.53
N GLY A 124 -4.27 1.89 16.26
CA GLY A 124 -3.53 1.10 17.25
C GLY A 124 -4.43 0.58 18.38
N ASP A 125 -4.06 0.77 19.65
CA ASP A 125 -4.95 0.51 20.79
C ASP A 125 -5.84 1.72 21.17
N GLY A 126 -5.59 2.87 20.53
CA GLY A 126 -6.39 4.09 20.49
C GLY A 126 -5.60 5.29 21.00
N LEU A 127 -5.75 6.46 20.37
CA LEU A 127 -4.96 7.64 20.73
C LEU A 127 -5.45 8.27 22.04
N SER A 128 -4.68 8.16 23.12
CA SER A 128 -5.03 8.72 24.43
C SER A 128 -4.98 10.25 24.46
N ASN A 129 -6.07 10.87 24.90
CA ASN A 129 -6.18 12.33 25.07
C ASN A 129 -5.17 12.90 26.09
N SER A 130 -4.60 12.04 26.95
CA SER A 130 -3.58 12.39 27.95
C SER A 130 -2.14 12.32 27.44
N GLY A 131 -1.96 11.97 26.16
CA GLY A 131 -0.68 11.97 25.49
C GLY A 131 -0.20 10.57 25.13
N ASP A 132 -0.10 10.33 23.83
CA ASP A 132 0.48 9.13 23.22
C ASP A 132 1.63 9.47 22.29
N THR A 133 2.51 8.51 22.06
CA THR A 133 3.55 8.64 21.05
C THR A 133 3.13 7.93 19.78
N VAL A 134 2.96 8.68 18.68
CA VAL A 134 2.70 8.12 17.36
C VAL A 134 4.01 7.91 16.62
N PHE A 135 4.29 6.67 16.23
CA PHE A 135 5.41 6.29 15.39
C PHE A 135 4.95 6.05 13.97
N LEU A 136 5.61 6.70 13.01
CA LEU A 136 5.59 6.29 11.61
C LEU A 136 6.80 5.39 11.38
N ILE A 137 6.54 4.13 11.06
CA ILE A 137 7.57 3.11 10.90
C ILE A 137 7.57 2.66 9.45
N ASP A 138 8.75 2.65 8.84
CA ASP A 138 8.91 2.21 7.45
C ASP A 138 8.80 0.68 7.30
N ALA A 139 8.86 0.21 6.06
CA ALA A 139 8.81 -1.22 5.75
C ALA A 139 9.94 -2.06 6.37
N HIS A 140 11.07 -1.43 6.73
CA HIS A 140 12.21 -2.08 7.39
C HIS A 140 12.07 -2.09 8.92
N GLY A 141 10.98 -1.54 9.47
CA GLY A 141 10.83 -1.40 10.92
C GLY A 141 11.60 -0.22 11.52
N ASP A 142 12.22 0.62 10.69
CA ASP A 142 12.90 1.84 11.15
C ASP A 142 11.88 2.96 11.36
N THR A 143 12.00 3.71 12.46
CA THR A 143 11.16 4.89 12.70
C THR A 143 11.51 5.99 11.70
N ALA A 144 10.60 6.26 10.76
CA ALA A 144 10.70 7.33 9.78
C ALA A 144 10.35 8.69 10.39
N ASP A 145 9.35 8.72 11.28
CA ASP A 145 8.97 9.91 12.04
C ASP A 145 8.32 9.52 13.38
N VAL A 146 8.36 10.43 14.35
CA VAL A 146 7.77 10.20 15.67
C VAL A 146 7.22 11.49 16.24
N VAL A 147 6.04 11.41 16.84
CA VAL A 147 5.39 12.52 17.52
C VAL A 147 5.02 12.10 18.92
N HIS A 148 5.59 12.80 19.90
CA HIS A 148 5.25 12.60 21.31
C HIS A 148 4.14 13.58 21.70
N GLY A 149 2.93 13.09 21.89
CA GLY A 149 1.87 13.81 22.58
C GLY A 149 2.07 13.66 24.08
N HIS A 150 2.26 14.77 24.80
CA HIS A 150 2.10 14.77 26.27
C HIS A 150 0.78 15.45 26.67
N ASP A 151 0.24 16.31 25.81
CA ASP A 151 -1.04 17.01 26.01
C ASP A 151 -1.63 17.30 24.62
N TRP A 152 -2.32 16.33 24.01
CA TRP A 152 -3.00 16.58 22.73
C TRP A 152 -4.08 17.66 22.91
N PRO A 153 -4.32 18.52 21.91
CA PRO A 153 -5.35 19.55 22.02
C PRO A 153 -6.73 18.92 22.15
N ALA A 154 -7.53 19.36 23.13
CA ALA A 154 -8.92 18.92 23.25
C ALA A 154 -9.78 19.48 22.10
N ASP A 155 -10.67 18.64 21.57
CA ASP A 155 -11.62 18.93 20.48
C ASP A 155 -10.96 19.45 19.18
N ARG A 156 -9.65 19.26 18.99
CA ARG A 156 -8.87 19.84 17.88
C ARG A 156 -7.64 19.01 17.55
N SER A 157 -7.21 19.05 16.30
CA SER A 157 -5.97 18.36 15.91
C SER A 157 -4.73 19.14 16.34
N ALA A 158 -3.60 18.43 16.41
CA ALA A 158 -2.28 19.00 16.43
C ALA A 158 -1.68 18.93 15.02
N ALA A 159 -1.31 20.08 14.46
CA ALA A 159 -0.72 20.21 13.14
C ALA A 159 0.78 20.52 13.22
N ARG A 160 1.57 19.90 12.34
CA ARG A 160 3.01 20.16 12.23
C ARG A 160 3.24 21.51 11.56
N SER A 161 3.84 22.45 12.29
CA SER A 161 4.20 23.78 11.79
C SER A 161 5.41 23.74 10.85
N ALA A 162 5.65 24.84 10.12
CA ALA A 162 6.85 25.00 9.28
C ALA A 162 8.18 24.94 10.06
N ALA A 163 8.16 25.09 11.39
CA ALA A 163 9.32 24.90 12.25
C ALA A 163 9.53 23.43 12.67
N GLY A 164 8.68 22.51 12.20
CA GLY A 164 8.67 21.09 12.55
C GLY A 164 8.02 20.78 13.91
N LEU A 165 7.49 21.79 14.61
CA LEU A 165 6.81 21.64 15.91
C LEU A 165 5.32 21.39 15.71
N PHE A 166 4.75 20.45 16.45
CA PHE A 166 3.30 20.30 16.53
C PHE A 166 2.67 21.41 17.38
N VAL A 167 1.63 22.03 16.83
CA VAL A 167 0.83 23.07 17.50
C VAL A 167 -0.64 22.75 17.31
N ALA A 168 -1.48 23.13 18.27
CA ALA A 168 -2.93 23.02 18.10
C ALA A 168 -3.36 23.74 16.82
N HIS A 169 -4.11 23.06 15.97
CA HIS A 169 -4.68 23.62 14.76
C HIS A 169 -5.47 24.88 15.11
N GLY A 170 -5.44 25.91 14.26
CA GLY A 170 -6.10 27.21 14.47
C GLY A 170 -5.73 27.99 15.76
N ASN A 171 -4.45 28.06 16.12
CA ASN A 171 -3.91 29.01 17.11
C ASN A 171 -3.03 30.07 16.41
N PRO A 172 -3.26 31.41 16.55
CA PRO A 172 -4.13 32.07 17.52
C PRO A 172 -5.64 31.93 17.21
N PRO A 173 -6.51 32.08 18.24
CA PRO A 173 -7.95 31.89 18.08
C PRO A 173 -8.56 32.85 17.06
N GLY A 174 -9.32 32.32 16.10
CA GLY A 174 -10.19 33.10 15.20
C GLY A 174 -9.90 33.04 13.69
N GLN A 175 -9.18 32.04 13.17
CA GLN A 175 -8.76 31.99 11.75
C GLN A 175 -8.82 30.61 11.05
N GLY A 176 -9.46 29.58 11.60
CA GLY A 176 -9.50 28.28 10.89
C GLY A 176 -10.20 27.18 11.68
N GLU A 177 -10.57 26.13 10.96
CA GLU A 177 -11.31 24.94 11.42
C GLU A 177 -10.61 24.23 12.59
N ALA A 178 -11.29 23.29 13.26
CA ALA A 178 -10.74 22.58 14.43
C ALA A 178 -9.65 21.57 14.06
N PHE A 179 -9.65 21.15 12.79
CA PHE A 179 -8.77 20.17 12.15
C PHE A 179 -8.93 20.33 10.63
N SER A 180 -8.07 19.69 9.83
CA SER A 180 -8.06 19.81 8.37
C SER A 180 -7.62 18.52 7.64
N PRO A 181 -8.23 17.35 7.93
CA PRO A 181 -7.78 16.09 7.35
C PRO A 181 -7.81 16.12 5.81
N GLY A 182 -6.69 15.73 5.21
CA GLY A 182 -6.49 15.67 3.77
C GLY A 182 -6.24 17.04 3.13
N GLN A 183 -5.98 18.08 3.92
CA GLN A 183 -5.73 19.42 3.42
C GLN A 183 -4.40 19.98 3.92
N ALA A 184 -3.86 20.94 3.17
CA ALA A 184 -2.69 21.65 3.62
C ALA A 184 -3.00 22.45 4.90
N ASN A 185 -2.31 22.11 5.98
CA ASN A 185 -2.31 22.87 7.24
C ASN A 185 -2.25 24.38 6.97
N LEU A 186 -3.24 25.15 7.43
CA LEU A 186 -3.35 26.61 7.22
C LEU A 186 -2.18 27.43 7.83
N SER A 187 -1.24 26.77 8.52
CA SER A 187 -0.02 27.34 9.10
C SER A 187 1.28 26.89 8.39
N ALA A 188 1.22 26.04 7.36
CA ALA A 188 2.38 25.61 6.59
C ALA A 188 2.67 26.59 5.44
N VAL A 189 3.76 27.34 5.55
CA VAL A 189 4.37 28.02 4.39
C VAL A 189 4.92 26.93 3.46
N PRO A 190 4.79 27.05 2.11
CA PRO A 190 5.34 26.06 1.19
C PRO A 190 6.84 25.83 1.45
N PRO A 191 7.36 24.62 1.17
CA PRO A 191 8.78 24.35 1.33
C PRO A 191 9.60 25.40 0.55
N PRO A 192 10.75 25.86 1.09
CA PRO A 192 11.55 26.85 0.41
C PRO A 192 11.95 26.33 -0.98
N ALA A 193 11.82 27.17 -2.01
CA ALA A 193 12.30 26.85 -3.35
C ALA A 193 13.78 26.44 -3.30
N SER A 194 14.08 25.21 -3.71
CA SER A 194 15.44 24.68 -3.76
C SER A 194 16.32 25.54 -4.69
N PRO A 195 17.58 25.85 -4.30
CA PRO A 195 18.56 26.36 -5.25
C PRO A 195 18.87 25.31 -6.33
N PRO A 196 19.34 25.70 -7.53
CA PRO A 196 19.64 24.74 -8.59
C PRO A 196 20.75 23.77 -8.18
N ASP A 197 20.55 22.48 -8.46
CA ASP A 197 21.41 21.39 -8.00
C ASP A 197 22.86 21.48 -8.49
N PRO A 198 23.85 21.14 -7.63
CA PRO A 198 25.17 20.74 -8.11
C PRO A 198 25.09 19.39 -8.84
N PRO A 199 26.02 19.08 -9.77
CA PRO A 199 25.96 17.86 -10.55
C PRO A 199 25.99 16.62 -9.64
N ALA A 200 25.06 15.70 -9.90
CA ALA A 200 24.87 14.47 -9.14
C ALA A 200 26.19 13.68 -9.01
N PRO A 201 26.55 13.19 -7.79
CA PRO A 201 27.60 12.20 -7.64
C PRO A 201 27.23 10.92 -8.41
N PRO A 202 28.22 10.15 -8.91
CA PRO A 202 27.94 8.91 -9.62
C PRO A 202 27.18 7.93 -8.71
N HIS A 203 26.00 7.51 -9.18
CA HIS A 203 25.17 6.49 -8.53
C HIS A 203 26.00 5.23 -8.21
N GLN A 204 26.04 4.84 -6.94
CA GLN A 204 26.37 3.46 -6.58
C GLN A 204 25.12 2.60 -6.82
N PRO A 205 25.21 1.50 -7.57
CA PRO A 205 24.11 0.54 -7.69
C PRO A 205 24.05 -0.31 -6.41
N GLY A 206 22.94 -0.24 -5.67
CA GLY A 206 22.68 -1.16 -4.58
C GLY A 206 21.49 -0.76 -3.69
N ARG A 207 20.56 -1.70 -3.56
CA ARG A 207 19.40 -1.76 -2.63
C ARG A 207 18.09 -1.13 -3.10
N SER A 208 17.42 -1.79 -4.04
CA SER A 208 15.96 -1.93 -3.99
C SER A 208 15.66 -3.20 -3.19
N HIS A 209 15.03 -3.12 -2.03
CA HIS A 209 14.65 -4.29 -1.22
C HIS A 209 13.13 -4.37 -1.07
N TYR A 210 12.47 -4.71 -2.18
CA TYR A 210 11.31 -5.59 -2.06
C TYR A 210 11.90 -7.00 -2.12
N THR A 211 11.60 -7.85 -1.15
CA THR A 211 11.94 -9.27 -1.32
C THR A 211 11.17 -9.82 -2.51
N THR A 212 11.69 -10.86 -3.13
CA THR A 212 11.02 -11.53 -4.23
C THR A 212 10.08 -12.64 -3.76
N ILE A 213 9.98 -12.86 -2.45
CA ILE A 213 9.03 -13.82 -1.86
C ILE A 213 7.75 -13.08 -1.55
N LEU A 214 6.66 -13.49 -2.20
CA LEU A 214 5.33 -12.94 -2.06
C LEU A 214 4.40 -13.98 -1.46
N ILE A 215 3.38 -13.54 -0.72
CA ILE A 215 2.22 -14.35 -0.38
C ILE A 215 1.39 -14.48 -1.66
N GLU A 216 1.10 -15.69 -2.11
CA GLU A 216 0.51 -15.95 -3.44
C GLU A 216 -0.94 -16.41 -3.36
N GLU A 217 -1.27 -17.25 -2.38
CA GLU A 217 -2.61 -17.77 -2.20
C GLU A 217 -2.88 -17.95 -0.71
N ILE A 218 -4.09 -17.63 -0.27
CA ILE A 218 -4.49 -17.76 1.13
C ILE A 218 -5.90 -18.33 1.21
N LEU A 219 -6.07 -19.41 1.97
CA LEU A 219 -7.37 -19.99 2.29
C LEU A 219 -7.64 -19.78 3.79
N ALA A 220 -8.51 -18.83 4.11
CA ALA A 220 -8.96 -18.56 5.48
C ALA A 220 -10.25 -19.32 5.84
N ASP A 221 -11.14 -19.56 4.86
CA ASP A 221 -12.38 -20.31 5.07
C ASP A 221 -12.41 -21.59 4.23
N PRO A 222 -11.78 -22.70 4.69
CA PRO A 222 -11.86 -23.97 3.97
C PRO A 222 -13.33 -24.43 3.80
N PRO A 223 -13.72 -24.92 2.60
CA PRO A 223 -15.05 -25.46 2.35
C PRO A 223 -15.55 -26.43 3.42
N ALA A 224 -16.87 -26.52 3.55
CA ALA A 224 -17.50 -27.54 4.38
C ALA A 224 -17.25 -28.96 3.83
N ASP A 225 -17.32 -29.96 4.72
CA ASP A 225 -17.11 -31.38 4.44
C ASP A 225 -15.70 -31.72 3.91
N LEU A 226 -15.49 -32.90 3.34
CA LEU A 226 -14.19 -33.35 2.84
C LEU A 226 -13.66 -32.52 1.65
N ALA A 227 -14.48 -31.65 1.06
CA ALA A 227 -14.04 -30.74 0.00
C ALA A 227 -13.16 -29.59 0.54
N GLY A 228 -13.09 -29.39 1.86
CA GLY A 228 -12.18 -28.45 2.50
C GLY A 228 -10.99 -29.10 3.20
N ASP A 229 -10.74 -30.39 2.97
CA ASP A 229 -9.48 -31.06 3.35
C ASP A 229 -8.37 -30.57 2.40
N ALA A 230 -7.96 -29.32 2.58
CA ALA A 230 -7.00 -28.65 1.73
C ALA A 230 -5.59 -29.21 1.91
N ASN A 231 -5.27 -29.70 3.10
CA ASN A 231 -3.97 -30.32 3.39
C ASN A 231 -3.89 -31.80 2.92
N GLY A 232 -5.02 -32.41 2.56
CA GLY A 232 -5.09 -33.75 1.97
C GLY A 232 -4.70 -34.86 2.93
N ASP A 233 -4.85 -34.67 4.25
CA ASP A 233 -4.53 -35.68 5.26
C ASP A 233 -5.69 -36.68 5.50
N GLY A 234 -6.83 -36.46 4.85
CA GLY A 234 -8.02 -37.29 4.92
C GLY A 234 -9.03 -36.81 5.97
N THR A 235 -8.75 -35.71 6.68
CA THR A 235 -9.61 -35.11 7.69
C THR A 235 -9.77 -33.62 7.43
N ARG A 236 -11.00 -33.17 7.14
CA ARG A 236 -11.28 -31.74 7.14
C ARG A 236 -11.37 -31.18 8.56
N ASP A 237 -10.53 -30.21 8.86
CA ASP A 237 -10.49 -29.35 10.03
C ASP A 237 -10.76 -27.89 9.60
N THR A 238 -11.17 -27.02 10.53
CA THR A 238 -11.36 -25.60 10.16
C THR A 238 -10.02 -24.88 10.05
N TYR A 239 -9.13 -25.11 11.01
CA TYR A 239 -7.90 -24.34 11.12
C TYR A 239 -6.70 -25.09 10.54
N ALA A 240 -6.67 -26.42 10.66
CA ALA A 240 -5.54 -27.18 10.12
C ALA A 240 -5.50 -27.22 8.58
N ASP A 241 -6.63 -26.89 7.93
CA ASP A 241 -6.76 -26.79 6.47
C ASP A 241 -6.67 -25.36 5.94
N GLU A 242 -6.62 -24.35 6.81
CA GLU A 242 -6.21 -23.01 6.41
C GLU A 242 -4.77 -23.07 5.89
N PHE A 243 -4.47 -22.24 4.89
CA PHE A 243 -3.10 -22.18 4.37
C PHE A 243 -2.73 -20.81 3.83
N VAL A 244 -1.42 -20.56 3.83
CA VAL A 244 -0.77 -19.47 3.12
C VAL A 244 0.30 -20.07 2.20
N GLU A 245 0.19 -19.79 0.91
CA GLU A 245 1.17 -20.15 -0.11
C GLU A 245 2.11 -18.97 -0.36
N LEU A 246 3.42 -19.24 -0.43
CA LEU A 246 4.43 -18.27 -0.82
C LEU A 246 5.01 -18.61 -2.18
N PHE A 247 5.30 -17.58 -2.98
CA PHE A 247 5.89 -17.67 -4.31
C PHE A 247 7.18 -16.85 -4.41
N ASN A 248 8.22 -17.42 -5.01
CA ASN A 248 9.42 -16.65 -5.37
C ASN A 248 9.27 -16.05 -6.78
N ALA A 249 8.84 -14.80 -6.85
CA ALA A 249 8.74 -14.01 -8.09
C ALA A 249 10.10 -13.58 -8.66
N GLY A 250 11.20 -13.84 -7.93
CA GLY A 250 12.54 -13.38 -8.25
C GLY A 250 13.23 -14.21 -9.32
N THR A 251 14.45 -13.78 -9.67
CA THR A 251 15.33 -14.48 -10.61
C THR A 251 16.37 -15.37 -9.93
N ASP A 252 16.52 -15.25 -8.61
CA ASP A 252 17.49 -16.00 -7.82
C ASP A 252 16.82 -16.86 -6.76
N THR A 253 17.50 -17.96 -6.38
CA THR A 253 17.07 -18.77 -5.23
C THR A 253 17.26 -17.95 -3.96
N LEU A 254 16.17 -17.71 -3.22
CA LEU A 254 16.23 -16.99 -1.95
C LEU A 254 16.13 -17.98 -0.78
N SER A 255 16.98 -17.80 0.23
CA SER A 255 16.78 -18.50 1.51
C SER A 255 15.78 -17.73 2.35
N ILE A 256 14.77 -18.45 2.84
CA ILE A 256 13.76 -17.93 3.78
C ILE A 256 13.93 -18.58 5.16
N ALA A 257 15.10 -19.14 5.45
CA ALA A 257 15.37 -19.74 6.75
C ALA A 257 15.30 -18.67 7.85
N GLY A 258 14.53 -18.94 8.91
CA GLY A 258 14.35 -18.02 10.02
C GLY A 258 13.29 -16.93 9.81
N TRP A 259 12.72 -16.84 8.60
CA TRP A 259 11.56 -15.99 8.30
C TRP A 259 10.35 -16.44 9.11
N LYS A 260 9.41 -15.53 9.33
CA LYS A 260 8.23 -15.78 10.14
C LYS A 260 6.93 -15.48 9.39
N LEU A 261 5.91 -16.28 9.60
CA LEU A 261 4.59 -16.11 8.99
C LEU A 261 3.50 -16.30 10.07
N GLY A 262 2.52 -15.41 10.12
CA GLY A 262 1.40 -15.45 11.05
C GLY A 262 0.35 -14.39 10.74
N ASP A 263 -0.65 -14.24 11.61
CA ASP A 263 -1.67 -13.19 11.58
C ASP A 263 -1.34 -12.03 12.53
N ASN A 264 -2.15 -10.97 12.54
CA ASN A 264 -1.97 -9.80 13.39
C ASN A 264 -2.48 -9.97 14.83
N ASP A 265 -3.20 -11.05 15.13
CA ASP A 265 -3.89 -11.24 16.41
C ASP A 265 -3.04 -11.92 17.49
N VAL A 266 -1.84 -12.37 17.10
CA VAL A 266 -0.83 -12.89 18.02
C VAL A 266 0.50 -12.15 17.94
N ALA A 267 1.25 -12.17 19.05
CA ALA A 267 2.61 -11.64 19.07
C ALA A 267 3.50 -12.41 18.07
N THR A 268 4.42 -11.71 17.38
CA THR A 268 5.37 -12.30 16.39
C THR A 268 6.28 -13.40 16.93
N SER A 269 6.31 -13.61 18.25
CA SER A 269 6.96 -14.76 18.90
C SER A 269 6.20 -16.07 18.72
N ALA A 270 4.90 -16.00 18.42
CA ALA A 270 4.02 -17.14 18.16
C ALA A 270 3.93 -17.51 16.67
N PHE A 271 4.46 -16.67 15.77
CA PHE A 271 4.45 -16.95 14.33
C PHE A 271 5.25 -18.20 13.98
N PHE A 272 4.81 -18.90 12.94
CA PHE A 272 5.56 -20.00 12.36
C PHE A 272 6.92 -19.51 11.88
N GLN A 273 8.00 -20.14 12.36
CA GLN A 273 9.35 -19.83 11.91
C GLN A 273 9.86 -20.89 10.92
N PHE A 274 10.18 -20.48 9.70
CA PHE A 274 10.70 -21.38 8.68
C PHE A 274 12.04 -22.02 9.11
N PRO A 275 12.18 -23.34 9.03
CA PRO A 275 13.35 -24.02 9.57
C PRO A 275 14.62 -23.74 8.75
N ALA A 276 15.77 -24.02 9.36
CA ALA A 276 17.07 -23.91 8.71
C ALA A 276 17.13 -24.72 7.40
N GLY A 277 17.72 -24.12 6.36
CA GLY A 277 17.82 -24.74 5.03
C GLY A 277 16.62 -24.48 4.11
N THR A 278 15.59 -23.78 4.58
CA THR A 278 14.46 -23.40 3.73
C THR A 278 14.90 -22.36 2.69
N SER A 279 14.69 -22.68 1.42
CA SER A 279 15.00 -21.80 0.28
C SER A 279 14.10 -22.10 -0.91
N ARG A 280 13.75 -21.09 -1.69
CA ARG A 280 12.89 -21.26 -2.86
C ARG A 280 13.59 -20.77 -4.10
N ALA A 281 13.67 -21.66 -5.09
CA ALA A 281 14.17 -21.34 -6.42
C ALA A 281 13.23 -20.33 -7.10
N PRO A 282 13.70 -19.61 -8.14
CA PRO A 282 12.86 -18.76 -8.97
C PRO A 282 11.62 -19.50 -9.47
N GLY A 283 10.44 -18.90 -9.33
CA GLY A 283 9.17 -19.51 -9.67
C GLY A 283 8.76 -20.68 -8.77
N GLY A 284 9.44 -20.86 -7.64
CA GLY A 284 9.19 -21.94 -6.70
C GLY A 284 8.15 -21.52 -5.66
N HIS A 285 7.27 -22.47 -5.33
CA HIS A 285 6.20 -22.30 -4.34
C HIS A 285 6.54 -23.01 -3.02
N LEU A 286 5.86 -22.60 -1.96
CA LEU A 286 5.87 -23.16 -0.61
C LEU A 286 4.48 -23.02 -0.02
N ILE A 287 4.01 -24.01 0.72
CA ILE A 287 2.77 -23.85 1.51
C ILE A 287 3.08 -23.97 3.00
N LEU A 288 2.45 -23.12 3.80
CA LEU A 288 2.25 -23.32 5.24
C LEU A 288 0.76 -23.59 5.47
N PHE A 289 0.42 -24.77 5.99
CA PHE A 289 -0.91 -25.07 6.53
C PHE A 289 -0.96 -24.74 8.03
N GLY A 290 -2.15 -24.47 8.55
CA GLY A 290 -2.34 -24.31 10.00
C GLY A 290 -1.93 -25.54 10.80
N GLY A 291 -2.07 -26.75 10.24
CA GLY A 291 -1.67 -27.96 10.96
C GLY A 291 -1.81 -29.25 10.17
N GLY A 292 -2.16 -30.32 10.88
CA GLY A 292 -2.44 -31.63 10.29
C GLY A 292 -1.20 -32.37 9.82
N ALA A 293 -1.39 -33.36 8.95
CA ALA A 293 -0.32 -34.13 8.32
C ALA A 293 -0.37 -33.99 6.79
N PRO A 294 -0.01 -32.83 6.22
CA PRO A 294 -0.25 -32.55 4.80
C PRO A 294 0.32 -33.63 3.87
N THR A 295 -0.46 -34.10 2.90
CA THR A 295 -0.03 -35.12 1.93
C THR A 295 -0.42 -34.78 0.50
N GLY A 296 0.33 -35.31 -0.48
CA GLY A 296 -0.03 -35.18 -1.91
C GLY A 296 0.58 -33.98 -2.65
N PHE A 297 1.47 -33.21 -2.01
CA PHE A 297 2.11 -32.04 -2.62
C PHE A 297 3.45 -32.35 -3.30
N SER A 298 3.72 -31.62 -4.39
CA SER A 298 5.00 -31.67 -5.11
C SER A 298 5.94 -30.52 -4.74
N VAL A 299 5.41 -29.51 -4.06
CA VAL A 299 6.15 -28.38 -3.50
C VAL A 299 6.45 -28.64 -2.03
N PRO A 300 7.44 -27.97 -1.42
CA PRO A 300 7.66 -28.08 0.01
C PRO A 300 6.45 -27.57 0.81
N VAL A 301 6.07 -28.32 1.83
CA VAL A 301 4.95 -28.02 2.70
C VAL A 301 5.38 -28.03 4.16
N PHE A 302 4.84 -27.08 4.90
CA PHE A 302 4.93 -27.00 6.35
C PHE A 302 3.53 -27.02 6.96
N ALA A 303 3.48 -27.41 8.22
CA ALA A 303 2.29 -27.36 9.05
C ALA A 303 2.70 -26.67 10.35
N ASP A 304 1.88 -25.73 10.81
CA ASP A 304 2.04 -25.08 12.10
C ASP A 304 1.46 -25.95 13.24
N ASP A 305 1.20 -25.36 14.40
CA ASP A 305 0.76 -26.06 15.62
C ASP A 305 -0.75 -26.33 15.72
N GLY A 306 -1.46 -26.20 14.60
CA GLY A 306 -2.89 -26.42 14.46
C GLY A 306 -3.62 -25.22 13.85
N ARG A 307 -3.00 -24.04 13.85
CA ARG A 307 -3.48 -22.79 13.24
C ARG A 307 -2.31 -21.97 12.71
N ILE A 308 -2.54 -21.11 11.72
CA ILE A 308 -1.61 -20.03 11.39
C ILE A 308 -1.94 -18.88 12.34
N GLY A 309 -1.00 -18.50 13.21
CA GLY A 309 -1.29 -17.51 14.25
C GLY A 309 -2.29 -18.03 15.29
N ASP A 310 -3.41 -17.36 15.52
CA ASP A 310 -4.54 -17.92 16.29
C ASP A 310 -5.71 -18.40 15.42
N GLY A 311 -5.54 -18.38 14.10
CA GLY A 311 -6.41 -18.96 13.08
C GLY A 311 -6.98 -17.87 12.19
N LEU A 312 -6.97 -18.10 10.88
CA LEU A 312 -7.38 -17.08 9.90
C LEU A 312 -8.89 -16.86 9.94
N SER A 313 -9.33 -15.68 10.38
CA SER A 313 -10.72 -15.30 10.51
C SER A 313 -11.43 -15.17 9.17
N ASN A 314 -12.58 -15.84 9.05
CA ASN A 314 -13.49 -15.72 7.91
C ASN A 314 -14.01 -14.29 7.69
N SER A 315 -13.97 -13.43 8.71
CA SER A 315 -14.43 -12.03 8.62
C SER A 315 -13.32 -11.04 8.28
N GLY A 316 -12.07 -11.48 8.19
CA GLY A 316 -10.95 -10.58 7.99
C GLY A 316 -9.82 -10.75 8.97
N ASP A 317 -8.63 -11.13 8.48
CA ASP A 317 -7.34 -11.03 9.16
C ASP A 317 -6.26 -10.39 8.26
N THR A 318 -5.17 -9.97 8.89
CA THR A 318 -3.94 -9.55 8.22
C THR A 318 -2.88 -10.65 8.30
N VAL A 319 -2.50 -11.19 7.14
CA VAL A 319 -1.40 -12.16 7.02
C VAL A 319 -0.08 -11.43 6.85
N LEU A 320 0.87 -11.71 7.75
CA LEU A 320 2.16 -11.06 7.85
C LEU A 320 3.29 -12.04 7.52
N LEU A 321 4.18 -11.64 6.62
CA LEU A 321 5.44 -12.34 6.36
C LEU A 321 6.60 -11.43 6.76
N PHE A 322 7.41 -11.89 7.71
CA PHE A 322 8.65 -11.23 8.13
C PHE A 322 9.87 -12.01 7.67
N ASP A 323 10.92 -11.30 7.31
CA ASP A 323 12.21 -11.90 7.02
C ASP A 323 12.95 -12.36 8.30
N ALA A 324 14.18 -12.87 8.16
CA ALA A 324 14.96 -13.34 9.30
C ALA A 324 15.50 -12.22 10.20
N ALA A 325 15.55 -10.98 9.71
CA ALA A 325 15.93 -9.80 10.49
C ALA A 325 14.73 -9.23 11.28
N GLY A 326 13.50 -9.59 10.88
CA GLY A 326 12.25 -9.07 11.42
C GLY A 326 11.64 -7.98 10.55
N ASP A 327 12.18 -7.75 9.36
CA ASP A 327 11.68 -6.76 8.40
C ASP A 327 10.45 -7.34 7.68
N THR A 328 9.46 -6.49 7.35
CA THR A 328 8.27 -6.94 6.60
C THR A 328 8.67 -7.33 5.18
N ALA A 329 8.40 -8.58 4.83
CA ALA A 329 8.66 -9.14 3.52
C ALA A 329 7.45 -9.05 2.59
N ASP A 330 6.25 -9.41 3.07
CA ASP A 330 4.97 -9.18 2.41
C ASP A 330 3.86 -9.09 3.46
N VAL A 331 2.75 -8.44 3.11
CA VAL A 331 1.58 -8.32 3.96
C VAL A 331 0.31 -8.37 3.11
N VAL A 332 -0.68 -9.10 3.59
CA VAL A 332 -2.00 -9.18 2.96
C VAL A 332 -3.04 -8.86 4.00
N VAL A 333 -3.74 -7.75 3.82
CA VAL A 333 -4.87 -7.32 4.65
C VAL A 333 -6.14 -7.75 3.93
N GLY A 334 -7.04 -8.46 4.60
CA GLY A 334 -8.35 -8.78 4.04
C GLY A 334 -9.45 -8.40 5.01
N HIS A 335 -10.40 -7.55 4.59
CA HIS A 335 -11.61 -7.23 5.37
C HIS A 335 -12.85 -8.02 4.90
N ASP A 336 -12.75 -8.78 3.79
CA ASP A 336 -13.81 -9.63 3.23
C ASP A 336 -13.19 -10.88 2.58
N TRP A 337 -12.97 -11.94 3.35
CA TRP A 337 -12.45 -13.20 2.83
C TRP A 337 -13.54 -13.94 2.05
N PRO A 338 -13.23 -14.48 0.85
CA PRO A 338 -14.22 -15.18 0.07
C PRO A 338 -14.58 -16.51 0.77
N ALA A 339 -15.88 -16.73 0.98
CA ALA A 339 -16.34 -17.93 1.65
C ALA A 339 -16.02 -19.18 0.81
N HIS A 340 -15.50 -20.21 1.47
CA HIS A 340 -15.24 -21.54 0.90
C HIS A 340 -14.32 -21.54 -0.32
N GLN A 341 -13.42 -20.57 -0.43
CA GLN A 341 -12.39 -20.53 -1.46
C GLN A 341 -11.20 -19.68 -1.01
N SER A 342 -10.08 -19.81 -1.68
CA SER A 342 -8.91 -18.98 -1.40
C SER A 342 -8.98 -17.62 -2.09
N LEU A 343 -8.22 -16.66 -1.57
CA LEU A 343 -7.73 -15.52 -2.34
C LEU A 343 -6.44 -15.93 -3.04
N VAL A 344 -6.31 -15.59 -4.32
CA VAL A 344 -5.11 -15.87 -5.11
C VAL A 344 -4.63 -14.63 -5.83
N ARG A 345 -3.31 -14.40 -5.87
CA ARG A 345 -2.73 -13.35 -6.71
C ARG A 345 -2.89 -13.74 -8.18
N PHE A 346 -3.49 -12.84 -8.95
CA PHE A 346 -3.68 -13.07 -10.38
C PHE A 346 -3.42 -11.81 -11.20
N PRO A 347 -2.45 -11.81 -12.14
CA PRO A 347 -1.57 -12.92 -12.53
C PRO A 347 -0.54 -13.32 -11.47
N GLU A 348 -0.08 -14.58 -11.51
CA GLU A 348 0.84 -15.15 -10.51
C GLU A 348 2.09 -14.27 -10.28
N GLY A 349 2.39 -14.01 -9.01
CA GLY A 349 3.57 -13.27 -8.56
C GLY A 349 3.64 -11.79 -8.96
N SER A 350 2.53 -11.19 -9.40
CA SER A 350 2.51 -9.78 -9.80
C SER A 350 1.14 -9.09 -9.72
N GLY A 351 0.05 -9.84 -9.72
CA GLY A 351 -1.30 -9.29 -9.70
C GLY A 351 -1.89 -9.10 -8.30
N ASP A 352 -3.09 -8.50 -8.30
CA ASP A 352 -3.90 -8.32 -7.11
C ASP A 352 -4.52 -9.64 -6.66
N PHE A 353 -4.98 -9.68 -5.42
CA PHE A 353 -5.75 -10.82 -4.92
C PHE A 353 -7.17 -10.79 -5.49
N VAL A 354 -7.59 -11.94 -6.00
CA VAL A 354 -8.97 -12.19 -6.45
C VAL A 354 -9.46 -13.50 -5.82
N PRO A 355 -10.79 -13.68 -5.66
CA PRO A 355 -11.34 -15.00 -5.34
C PRO A 355 -10.85 -16.04 -6.35
N HIS A 356 -10.50 -17.21 -5.87
CA HIS A 356 -9.83 -18.23 -6.66
C HIS A 356 -10.66 -18.79 -7.83
N ASP A 357 -11.98 -18.69 -7.77
CA ASP A 357 -12.89 -19.04 -8.86
C ASP A 357 -12.99 -17.97 -9.97
N THR A 358 -12.37 -16.80 -9.78
CA THR A 358 -12.45 -15.66 -10.71
C THR A 358 -11.64 -15.87 -11.99
N PRO A 359 -10.39 -16.39 -11.96
CA PRO A 359 -9.61 -16.61 -13.18
C PRO A 359 -10.23 -17.66 -14.13
N PRO A 360 -10.26 -17.41 -15.45
CA PRO A 360 -10.96 -18.29 -16.40
C PRO A 360 -10.33 -19.69 -16.49
N GLY A 361 -11.18 -20.71 -16.43
CA GLY A 361 -10.80 -22.12 -16.57
C GLY A 361 -10.48 -22.82 -15.24
N ILE A 362 -10.89 -22.23 -14.12
CA ILE A 362 -10.69 -22.73 -12.76
C ILE A 362 -12.06 -23.02 -12.14
N ASP A 363 -12.33 -24.30 -11.85
CA ASP A 363 -13.57 -24.75 -11.20
C ASP A 363 -13.32 -25.28 -9.77
N GLU A 364 -12.10 -25.11 -9.24
CA GLU A 364 -11.69 -25.58 -7.91
C GLU A 364 -11.66 -24.40 -6.93
N PRO A 365 -12.04 -24.60 -5.65
CA PRO A 365 -12.10 -23.51 -4.65
C PRO A 365 -10.73 -23.03 -4.17
N TYR A 366 -9.66 -23.79 -4.40
CA TYR A 366 -8.30 -23.44 -3.99
C TYR A 366 -7.28 -24.33 -4.72
N SER A 367 -5.99 -24.00 -4.68
CA SER A 367 -4.95 -24.74 -5.42
C SER A 367 -3.55 -24.81 -4.79
N PRO A 368 -3.44 -25.19 -3.51
CA PRO A 368 -2.17 -25.19 -2.80
C PRO A 368 -1.08 -25.93 -3.59
N GLY A 369 -0.01 -25.21 -3.91
CA GLY A 369 1.20 -25.74 -4.53
C GLY A 369 1.07 -26.02 -6.02
N ARG A 370 0.08 -25.42 -6.70
CA ARG A 370 -0.09 -25.52 -8.15
C ARG A 370 0.24 -24.18 -8.79
N ALA A 371 1.32 -24.16 -9.57
CA ALA A 371 1.67 -23.02 -10.40
C ALA A 371 0.53 -22.67 -11.36
N ARG A 372 0.21 -21.38 -11.44
CA ARG A 372 -0.83 -20.81 -12.32
C ARG A 372 -0.19 -20.13 -13.51
N ALA A 373 -1.01 -19.74 -14.47
CA ALA A 373 -0.51 -19.12 -15.71
C ALA A 373 0.21 -17.80 -15.39
N ARG A 374 1.54 -17.85 -15.39
CA ARG A 374 2.40 -16.67 -15.45
C ARG A 374 1.97 -15.76 -16.60
N ALA A 375 2.12 -14.45 -16.44
CA ALA A 375 2.03 -13.52 -17.56
C ALA A 375 2.90 -14.05 -18.72
N PRO A 376 2.41 -14.08 -19.98
CA PRO A 376 3.15 -14.67 -21.07
C PRO A 376 4.52 -14.00 -21.19
N ALA A 377 5.58 -14.81 -21.17
CA ALA A 377 6.91 -14.32 -21.45
C ALA A 377 6.89 -13.60 -22.81
N PRO A 378 7.52 -12.42 -22.96
CA PRO A 378 7.61 -11.77 -24.26
C PRO A 378 8.20 -12.75 -25.27
N LEU A 379 7.49 -12.96 -26.38
CA LEU A 379 7.79 -13.97 -27.38
C LEU A 379 9.28 -13.93 -27.75
N SER A 380 9.96 -15.06 -27.56
CA SER A 380 11.35 -15.24 -27.93
C SER A 380 11.50 -15.21 -29.45
N ASN A 381 12.00 -14.10 -29.98
CA ASN A 381 12.37 -13.99 -31.39
C ASN A 381 13.67 -14.82 -31.62
N PRO A 382 13.75 -15.72 -32.61
CA PRO A 382 14.96 -16.50 -32.83
C PRO A 382 16.04 -15.68 -33.54
N ALA A 383 17.24 -15.73 -32.96
CA ALA A 383 18.54 -15.34 -33.51
C ALA A 383 18.85 -13.83 -33.63
N ALA A 384 19.67 -13.34 -32.70
CA ALA A 384 20.52 -12.16 -32.89
C ALA A 384 21.92 -12.39 -32.23
N PRO A 385 23.00 -11.81 -32.81
CA PRO A 385 24.41 -12.17 -32.57
C PRO A 385 25.01 -11.52 -31.29
N PRO A 386 26.28 -11.80 -30.89
CA PRO A 386 26.68 -11.67 -29.49
C PRO A 386 26.93 -10.22 -29.04
N LEU A 387 26.39 -9.95 -27.84
CA LEU A 387 26.70 -8.95 -26.81
C LEU A 387 27.62 -7.77 -27.18
N LEU A 388 27.00 -6.58 -27.28
CA LEU A 388 27.60 -5.30 -26.93
C LEU A 388 26.65 -4.59 -25.96
N SER A 389 27.20 -4.23 -24.79
CA SER A 389 26.72 -3.37 -23.69
C SER A 389 25.21 -3.14 -23.48
N PRO A 390 24.70 -3.25 -22.23
CA PRO A 390 23.28 -3.00 -21.95
C PRO A 390 22.91 -1.54 -22.26
N PRO A 391 21.83 -1.28 -23.03
CA PRO A 391 21.25 0.04 -23.10
C PRO A 391 20.43 0.33 -21.84
N ALA A 392 20.23 1.62 -21.60
CA ALA A 392 19.70 2.23 -20.40
C ALA A 392 18.33 1.69 -19.95
N HIS A 393 18.18 1.76 -18.62
CA HIS A 393 16.99 1.62 -17.81
C HIS A 393 15.75 2.29 -18.44
N LEU A 394 14.66 1.54 -18.58
CA LEU A 394 13.28 2.06 -18.49
C LEU A 394 12.46 1.04 -17.67
N PRO A 395 11.85 1.45 -16.56
CA PRO A 395 10.40 1.17 -16.34
C PRO A 395 9.70 2.31 -15.54
N PRO A 396 8.37 2.29 -15.23
CA PRO A 396 7.21 1.53 -15.74
C PRO A 396 5.95 2.43 -16.04
N VAL A 397 4.78 1.81 -16.23
CA VAL A 397 3.41 2.34 -16.46
C VAL A 397 3.07 2.63 -17.93
N GLN A 398 2.12 1.85 -18.48
CA GLN A 398 1.60 2.03 -19.84
C GLN A 398 0.24 2.75 -19.88
N LEU A 399 -0.57 2.72 -18.81
CA LEU A 399 -1.89 3.37 -18.75
C LEU A 399 -2.30 3.57 -17.29
N SER A 400 -2.86 4.72 -16.95
CA SER A 400 -3.35 5.08 -15.62
C SER A 400 -4.84 5.42 -15.69
N LEU A 401 -5.62 4.95 -14.73
CA LEU A 401 -6.95 5.49 -14.49
C LEU A 401 -6.79 6.75 -13.64
N THR A 402 -7.24 7.91 -14.14
CA THR A 402 -6.97 9.21 -13.52
C THR A 402 -8.19 9.86 -12.91
N GLU A 403 -9.40 9.49 -13.34
CA GLU A 403 -10.64 10.05 -12.80
C GLU A 403 -11.79 9.06 -12.95
N ILE A 404 -12.66 8.99 -11.93
CA ILE A 404 -13.95 8.29 -11.98
C ILE A 404 -15.02 9.25 -11.49
N LEU A 405 -16.10 9.39 -12.25
CA LEU A 405 -17.32 10.05 -11.81
C LEU A 405 -18.46 9.04 -11.80
N ALA A 406 -18.75 8.49 -10.62
CA ALA A 406 -19.82 7.50 -10.41
C ALA A 406 -21.16 8.09 -9.93
N ASP A 407 -21.19 9.38 -9.56
CA ASP A 407 -22.45 10.08 -9.23
C ASP A 407 -22.45 11.47 -9.89
N PRO A 408 -22.83 11.56 -11.18
CA PRO A 408 -22.73 12.79 -11.93
C PRO A 408 -23.68 13.87 -11.38
N PRO A 409 -23.19 15.10 -11.13
CA PRO A 409 -23.99 16.19 -10.54
C PRO A 409 -25.01 16.80 -11.52
N GLY A 410 -25.07 16.33 -12.77
CA GLY A 410 -25.91 16.83 -13.85
C GLY A 410 -25.49 16.26 -15.20
N ASP A 411 -25.81 16.97 -16.29
CA ASP A 411 -25.37 16.66 -17.65
C ASP A 411 -23.88 17.00 -17.80
N VAL A 412 -23.03 15.98 -17.65
CA VAL A 412 -21.56 16.07 -17.71
C VAL A 412 -21.05 15.66 -19.09
N ASN A 413 -21.77 14.78 -19.78
CA ASN A 413 -21.44 14.37 -21.14
C ASN A 413 -21.81 15.44 -22.20
N GLY A 414 -22.59 16.46 -21.81
CA GLY A 414 -22.92 17.64 -22.60
C GLY A 414 -24.00 17.41 -23.65
N ASP A 415 -24.78 16.33 -23.56
CA ASP A 415 -25.78 15.95 -24.55
C ASP A 415 -27.16 16.62 -24.37
N GLU A 416 -27.24 17.60 -23.45
CA GLU A 416 -28.43 18.35 -23.04
C GLU A 416 -29.41 17.55 -22.17
N ARG A 417 -29.02 16.36 -21.68
CA ARG A 417 -29.81 15.53 -20.78
C ARG A 417 -28.98 15.01 -19.62
N ALA A 418 -29.38 15.37 -18.40
CA ALA A 418 -28.82 14.77 -17.19
C ALA A 418 -29.43 13.37 -16.95
N ASP A 419 -28.60 12.34 -16.97
CA ASP A 419 -28.92 10.95 -16.72
C ASP A 419 -27.80 10.30 -15.90
N ARG A 420 -28.16 9.78 -14.72
CA ARG A 420 -27.20 9.30 -13.74
C ARG A 420 -26.31 8.15 -14.21
N ASN A 421 -26.71 7.43 -15.26
CA ASN A 421 -25.89 6.34 -15.79
C ASN A 421 -25.16 6.76 -17.07
N GLU A 422 -25.77 7.63 -17.89
CA GLU A 422 -25.16 8.07 -19.15
C GLU A 422 -24.09 9.17 -18.92
N ASP A 423 -24.14 9.87 -17.78
CA ASP A 423 -23.21 10.94 -17.39
C ASP A 423 -22.05 10.47 -16.49
N GLU A 424 -22.05 9.21 -16.05
CA GLU A 424 -20.88 8.61 -15.39
C GLU A 424 -19.70 8.56 -16.36
N PHE A 425 -18.47 8.71 -15.86
CA PHE A 425 -17.31 8.49 -16.70
C PHE A 425 -16.10 7.91 -15.98
N VAL A 426 -15.21 7.33 -16.79
CA VAL A 426 -13.85 6.95 -16.41
C VAL A 426 -12.85 7.64 -17.34
N GLU A 427 -11.82 8.25 -16.78
CA GLU A 427 -10.71 8.84 -17.52
C GLU A 427 -9.46 7.97 -17.43
N LEU A 428 -8.82 7.75 -18.58
CA LEU A 428 -7.57 7.02 -18.72
C LEU A 428 -6.48 7.94 -19.28
N PHE A 429 -5.30 7.93 -18.68
CA PHE A 429 -4.12 8.68 -19.11
C PHE A 429 -3.00 7.73 -19.52
N ASN A 430 -2.36 7.98 -20.66
CA ASN A 430 -1.14 7.28 -21.06
C ASN A 430 0.11 8.12 -20.72
N PRO A 431 0.80 7.87 -19.58
CA PRO A 431 2.06 8.56 -19.26
C PRO A 431 3.26 8.04 -20.08
N GLY A 432 3.08 6.92 -20.77
CA GLY A 432 4.11 6.19 -21.50
C GLY A 432 4.13 6.48 -23.01
N PRO A 433 4.83 5.67 -23.83
CA PRO A 433 4.78 5.76 -25.29
C PRO A 433 3.38 5.38 -25.83
N ASP A 434 3.10 5.69 -27.11
CA ASP A 434 1.84 5.35 -27.78
C ASP A 434 1.39 3.90 -27.50
N LEU A 435 0.15 3.74 -27.03
CA LEU A 435 -0.42 2.49 -26.55
C LEU A 435 -1.66 2.11 -27.34
N ASP A 436 -1.68 0.89 -27.89
CA ASP A 436 -2.84 0.33 -28.59
C ASP A 436 -3.73 -0.44 -27.60
N LEU A 437 -4.93 0.10 -27.36
CA LEU A 437 -5.96 -0.46 -26.47
C LEU A 437 -6.88 -1.43 -27.19
N SER A 438 -6.64 -1.76 -28.46
CA SER A 438 -7.50 -2.67 -29.23
C SER A 438 -7.76 -3.99 -28.51
N GLY A 439 -9.03 -4.27 -28.21
CA GLY A 439 -9.44 -5.52 -27.56
C GLY A 439 -9.22 -5.57 -26.05
N TRP A 440 -8.72 -4.48 -25.44
CA TRP A 440 -8.73 -4.31 -23.99
C TRP A 440 -10.18 -4.25 -23.49
N ARG A 441 -10.36 -4.43 -22.18
CA ARG A 441 -11.68 -4.35 -21.53
C ARG A 441 -11.61 -3.47 -20.30
N LEU A 442 -12.72 -2.82 -19.99
CA LEU A 442 -12.94 -2.05 -18.76
C LEU A 442 -14.24 -2.52 -18.09
N SER A 443 -14.21 -2.76 -16.78
CA SER A 443 -15.36 -3.20 -15.97
C SER A 443 -15.21 -2.75 -14.52
N ASP A 444 -16.31 -2.81 -13.76
CA ASP A 444 -16.35 -2.73 -12.30
C ASP A 444 -16.35 -4.15 -11.66
N ASP A 445 -16.61 -4.20 -10.34
CA ASP A 445 -16.51 -5.36 -9.46
C ASP A 445 -17.71 -6.34 -9.55
N ASP A 446 -18.81 -5.99 -10.21
CA ASP A 446 -20.02 -6.82 -10.30
C ASP A 446 -20.54 -7.05 -11.74
N THR A 447 -19.83 -6.57 -12.76
CA THR A 447 -20.22 -6.69 -14.18
C THR A 447 -19.99 -8.09 -14.78
N ALA A 448 -21.08 -8.77 -15.18
CA ALA A 448 -21.02 -10.02 -15.96
C ALA A 448 -20.20 -9.86 -17.26
N PRO A 449 -19.47 -10.90 -17.75
CA PRO A 449 -18.52 -10.77 -18.87
C PRO A 449 -19.08 -10.15 -20.17
N GLU A 450 -20.38 -10.29 -20.43
CA GLU A 450 -21.08 -9.71 -21.57
C GLU A 450 -21.39 -8.21 -21.46
N ARG A 451 -21.17 -7.60 -20.29
CA ARG A 451 -21.43 -6.17 -19.99
C ARG A 451 -20.15 -5.34 -19.83
N GLN A 452 -18.97 -5.96 -19.98
CA GLN A 452 -17.69 -5.24 -19.94
C GLN A 452 -17.55 -4.33 -21.17
N PHE A 453 -16.99 -3.14 -21.00
CA PHE A 453 -16.69 -2.26 -22.12
C PHE A 453 -15.50 -2.81 -22.92
N HIS A 454 -15.65 -2.93 -24.24
CA HIS A 454 -14.62 -3.43 -25.14
C HIS A 454 -14.05 -2.30 -25.99
N PHE A 455 -12.75 -2.04 -25.87
CA PHE A 455 -12.08 -1.06 -26.72
C PHE A 455 -12.08 -1.54 -28.19
N PRO A 456 -12.65 -0.74 -29.12
CA PRO A 456 -12.69 -1.11 -30.53
C PRO A 456 -11.30 -1.32 -31.13
N ALA A 457 -11.21 -2.15 -32.17
CA ALA A 457 -9.97 -2.31 -32.93
C ALA A 457 -9.53 -0.97 -33.55
N GLY A 458 -8.27 -0.60 -33.37
CA GLY A 458 -7.67 0.67 -33.78
C GLY A 458 -7.68 1.76 -32.71
N THR A 459 -7.99 1.44 -31.45
CA THR A 459 -7.98 2.43 -30.36
C THR A 459 -6.54 2.71 -29.92
N LEU A 460 -5.89 3.70 -30.53
CA LEU A 460 -4.52 4.11 -30.20
C LEU A 460 -4.55 5.34 -29.29
N LEU A 461 -4.04 5.21 -28.07
CA LEU A 461 -3.86 6.31 -27.13
C LEU A 461 -2.39 6.74 -27.13
N GLN A 462 -2.11 7.93 -27.67
CA GLN A 462 -0.73 8.41 -27.80
C GLN A 462 -0.12 8.80 -26.45
N SER A 463 1.20 8.96 -26.43
CA SER A 463 1.90 9.45 -25.25
C SER A 463 1.35 10.78 -24.75
N GLY A 464 1.03 10.84 -23.46
CA GLY A 464 0.47 11.99 -22.78
C GLY A 464 -1.00 12.28 -23.11
N GLN A 465 -1.72 11.36 -23.76
CA GLN A 465 -3.13 11.56 -24.08
C GLN A 465 -4.06 11.00 -23.01
N TYR A 466 -5.24 11.61 -22.95
CA TYR A 466 -6.37 11.21 -22.13
C TYR A 466 -7.48 10.60 -23.00
N LEU A 467 -8.18 9.62 -22.44
CA LEU A 467 -9.35 8.98 -23.00
C LEU A 467 -10.44 8.94 -21.95
N VAL A 468 -11.57 9.59 -22.23
CA VAL A 468 -12.75 9.61 -21.35
C VAL A 468 -13.80 8.66 -21.93
N LEU A 469 -14.33 7.79 -21.09
CA LEU A 469 -15.39 6.84 -21.42
C LEU A 469 -16.62 7.18 -20.58
N PHE A 470 -17.70 7.60 -21.24
CA PHE A 470 -18.98 7.83 -20.57
C PHE A 470 -19.81 6.55 -20.51
N GLY A 471 -20.65 6.41 -19.48
CA GLY A 471 -21.56 5.28 -19.30
C GLY A 471 -22.65 5.17 -20.38
N GLY A 472 -22.85 6.22 -21.21
CA GLY A 472 -23.79 6.19 -22.33
C GLY A 472 -23.95 7.53 -23.07
N GLY A 473 -25.15 7.75 -23.64
CA GLY A 473 -25.54 9.05 -24.21
C GLY A 473 -24.90 9.42 -25.56
N ASN A 474 -25.03 10.69 -25.96
CA ASN A 474 -24.35 11.26 -27.13
C ASN A 474 -23.33 12.33 -26.72
N PRO A 475 -22.20 11.94 -26.07
CA PRO A 475 -21.25 12.89 -25.49
C PRO A 475 -20.75 13.89 -26.53
N ARG A 476 -20.73 15.18 -26.16
CA ARG A 476 -20.10 16.19 -26.99
C ARG A 476 -18.58 15.99 -27.00
N PRO A 477 -17.90 16.19 -28.14
CA PRO A 477 -16.46 16.08 -28.19
C PRO A 477 -15.77 17.04 -27.23
N LEU A 478 -15.03 16.51 -26.25
CA LEU A 478 -14.17 17.28 -25.36
C LEU A 478 -12.84 17.61 -26.08
N PRO A 479 -12.32 18.85 -25.97
CA PRO A 479 -11.04 19.21 -26.57
C PRO A 479 -9.90 18.39 -25.96
N GLY A 480 -9.19 17.60 -26.77
CA GLY A 480 -8.00 16.84 -26.34
C GLY A 480 -8.23 15.35 -26.08
N CYS A 481 -9.47 14.86 -26.14
CA CYS A 481 -9.79 13.44 -26.02
C CYS A 481 -10.01 12.79 -27.39
N LEU A 482 -9.48 11.58 -27.60
CA LEU A 482 -9.78 10.77 -28.78
C LEU A 482 -10.93 9.82 -28.47
N LEU A 483 -12.05 9.97 -29.20
CA LEU A 483 -13.24 9.09 -29.23
C LEU A 483 -14.35 9.42 -28.22
N PRO A 484 -15.35 10.23 -28.64
CA PRO A 484 -16.70 10.11 -28.11
C PRO A 484 -17.41 9.02 -28.92
N THR A 485 -17.40 7.76 -28.49
CA THR A 485 -18.23 6.76 -29.17
C THR A 485 -18.95 5.82 -28.22
N THR A 486 -20.27 5.98 -28.27
CA THR A 486 -21.37 5.06 -27.97
C THR A 486 -21.06 3.58 -28.23
N ALA A 487 -21.44 2.71 -27.30
CA ALA A 487 -21.80 1.31 -27.58
C ALA A 487 -22.84 0.82 -26.54
N PRO A 488 -23.68 -0.17 -26.90
CA PRO A 488 -25.10 -0.28 -26.54
C PRO A 488 -25.46 -0.86 -25.16
#